data_AF-A0A2E5MHJ6-F1
#
_entry.id   AF-A0A2E5MHJ6-F1
#
_cell.length_a   1.000
_cell.length_b   1.000
_cell.length_c   1.000
_cell.angle_alpha   90.00
_cell.angle_beta   90.00
_cell.angle_gamma   90.00
#
_symmetry.space_group_name_H-M   'P 1'
#
loop_
_entity.id
_entity.type
_entity.pdbx_description
1 polymer ?
#
loop_
_entity_poly.entity_id
_entity_poly.type
_entity_poly.pdbx_seq_one_letter_code
_entity_poly.pdbx_strand_id
1 'polypeptide(L)'
;MTNGKDASSKQEKARALESLIMDTLHAIQSMNQAEEAGLPPLSETSTPLATDSGSSSDIAGNLTDATEESLLDRLSSLTGSAFRLAQRTTETSRKAAQVLINSQDKLRMMLAAGDSLRDIREVAGLTLSEMSEALNLRDKDMLAAVENGTKTLSFELILRLAALVARNDPVPFIMRYTRNYNPEVWQLLHDWGIGRLPLQFERERQFINIFRSHDAARELSDEGFEKVLAFTRQSFEMSLHFIAEQEKETQELRETLAKPAAKKPKTTAKKADRKKAPASKPRSPRKK
;
A
#
# COMPACT_ATOMS: atom_id res chain seq x y z
N MET A 1 -10.67 36.69 -10.06
CA MET A 1 -10.97 36.99 -8.64
C MET A 1 -11.28 35.68 -7.91
N THR A 2 -10.29 34.83 -7.64
CA THR A 2 -10.52 33.50 -7.00
C THR A 2 -9.52 33.16 -5.89
N ASN A 3 -8.57 34.04 -5.55
CA ASN A 3 -7.48 33.74 -4.62
C ASN A 3 -7.81 33.91 -3.12
N GLY A 4 -9.04 34.33 -2.78
CA GLY A 4 -9.41 34.68 -1.40
C GLY A 4 -10.04 33.56 -0.57
N LYS A 5 -10.57 32.51 -1.19
CA LYS A 5 -11.36 31.47 -0.49
C LYS A 5 -10.48 30.40 0.18
N ASP A 6 -9.34 30.08 -0.43
CA ASP A 6 -8.42 29.05 0.09
C ASP A 6 -7.59 29.54 1.29
N ALA A 7 -7.34 30.85 1.39
CA ALA A 7 -6.65 31.46 2.52
C ALA A 7 -7.51 31.42 3.80
N SER A 8 -8.81 31.73 3.69
CA SER A 8 -9.76 31.68 4.82
C SER A 8 -9.88 30.26 5.40
N SER A 9 -9.97 29.24 4.54
CA SER A 9 -10.11 27.84 4.99
C SER A 9 -8.86 27.33 5.73
N LYS A 10 -7.67 27.74 5.29
CA LYS A 10 -6.41 27.39 5.99
C LYS A 10 -6.32 28.09 7.34
N GLN A 11 -6.76 29.34 7.43
CA GLN A 11 -6.76 30.11 8.66
C GLN A 11 -7.77 29.60 9.69
N GLU A 12 -8.94 29.15 9.25
CA GLU A 12 -9.94 28.48 10.10
C GLU A 12 -9.42 27.13 10.64
N LYS A 13 -8.77 26.32 9.80
CA LYS A 13 -8.15 25.05 10.22
C LYS A 13 -7.01 25.25 11.20
N ALA A 14 -6.19 26.29 11.00
CA ALA A 14 -5.11 26.63 11.93
C ALA A 14 -5.66 27.02 13.31
N ARG A 15 -6.73 27.83 13.36
CA ARG A 15 -7.40 28.21 14.61
C ARG A 15 -8.05 27.02 15.34
N ALA A 16 -8.67 26.10 14.60
CA ALA A 16 -9.27 24.90 15.19
C ALA A 16 -8.20 23.93 15.74
N LEU A 17 -7.03 23.87 15.10
CA LEU A 17 -5.91 23.07 15.57
C LEU A 17 -5.25 23.72 16.80
N GLU A 18 -5.14 25.06 16.81
CA GLU A 18 -4.65 25.82 17.97
C GLU A 18 -5.56 25.66 19.19
N SER A 19 -6.88 25.73 19.03
CA SER A 19 -7.82 25.50 20.15
C SER A 19 -7.74 24.07 20.69
N LEU A 20 -7.60 23.08 19.80
CA LEU A 20 -7.43 21.68 20.21
C LEU A 20 -6.13 21.50 21.01
N ILE A 21 -5.02 22.10 20.57
CA ILE A 21 -3.74 22.01 21.28
C ILE A 21 -3.85 22.69 22.64
N MET A 22 -4.45 23.87 22.73
CA MET A 22 -4.63 24.56 24.01
C MET A 22 -5.51 23.77 24.99
N ASP A 23 -6.59 23.15 24.51
CA ASP A 23 -7.43 22.28 25.33
C ASP A 23 -6.66 21.04 25.82
N THR A 24 -5.83 20.42 24.96
CA THR A 24 -5.00 19.28 25.37
C THR A 24 -3.91 19.66 26.39
N LEU A 25 -3.31 20.84 26.26
CA LEU A 25 -2.31 21.33 27.20
C LEU A 25 -2.96 21.66 28.56
N HIS A 26 -4.15 22.27 28.57
CA HIS A 26 -4.91 22.49 29.80
C HIS A 26 -5.31 21.18 30.47
N ALA A 27 -5.72 20.15 29.71
CA ALA A 27 -6.06 18.84 30.25
C ALA A 27 -4.83 18.14 30.88
N ILE A 28 -3.69 18.15 30.19
CA ILE A 28 -2.44 17.57 30.71
C ILE A 28 -1.96 18.32 31.96
N GLN A 29 -2.04 19.65 31.97
CA GLN A 29 -1.63 20.45 33.12
C GLN A 29 -2.57 20.25 34.32
N SER A 30 -3.88 20.06 34.07
CA SER A 30 -4.85 19.69 35.11
C SER A 30 -4.61 18.29 35.66
N MET A 31 -4.16 17.33 34.83
CA MET A 31 -3.79 15.99 35.29
C MET A 31 -2.51 16.01 36.13
N ASN A 32 -1.50 16.80 35.72
CA ASN A 32 -0.25 16.92 36.48
C ASN A 32 -0.46 17.62 37.84
N GLN A 33 -1.34 18.63 37.92
CA GLN A 33 -1.70 19.26 39.21
C GLN A 33 -2.48 18.30 40.13
N ALA A 34 -3.28 17.40 39.57
CA ALA A 34 -3.97 16.37 40.35
C ALA A 34 -3.00 15.28 40.88
N GLU A 35 -1.94 14.98 40.13
CA GLU A 35 -0.87 14.05 40.52
C GLU A 35 0.05 14.66 41.59
N GLU A 36 0.38 15.95 41.50
CA GLU A 36 1.19 16.69 42.49
C GLU A 36 0.47 16.88 43.84
N ALA A 37 -0.87 16.86 43.85
CA ALA A 37 -1.70 16.93 45.06
C ALA A 37 -1.93 15.55 45.74
N GLY A 38 -1.38 14.45 45.20
CA GLY A 38 -1.39 13.13 45.84
C GLY A 38 -2.76 12.44 45.93
N LEU A 39 -3.71 12.76 45.05
CA LEU A 39 -5.04 12.13 45.02
C LEU A 39 -5.10 11.00 43.98
N PRO A 40 -5.73 9.84 44.29
CA PRO A 40 -5.82 8.72 43.35
C PRO A 40 -6.72 9.05 42.15
N PRO A 41 -6.46 8.48 40.95
CA PRO A 41 -7.24 8.78 39.75
C PRO A 41 -8.68 8.30 39.92
N LEU A 42 -9.62 9.25 39.93
CA LEU A 42 -11.05 8.95 39.90
C LEU A 42 -11.43 8.45 38.50
N SER A 43 -11.96 7.23 38.48
CA SER A 43 -12.73 6.64 37.39
C SER A 43 -13.80 7.60 36.86
N GLU A 44 -13.98 7.53 35.54
CA GLU A 44 -14.78 8.42 34.71
C GLU A 44 -16.25 8.58 35.14
N THR A 45 -16.71 9.82 34.98
CA THR A 45 -18.06 10.26 34.60
C THR A 45 -19.27 9.79 35.41
N SER A 46 -19.79 10.73 36.21
CA SER A 46 -21.23 11.01 36.24
C SER A 46 -21.49 12.50 36.07
N THR A 47 -22.43 12.83 35.19
CA THR A 47 -23.18 14.10 35.16
C THR A 47 -24.64 13.75 34.83
N PRO A 48 -25.62 14.57 35.23
CA PRO A 48 -25.85 15.13 36.55
C PRO A 48 -27.25 14.76 37.08
N LEU A 49 -27.44 15.11 38.34
CA LEU A 49 -28.57 14.91 39.23
C LEU A 49 -29.93 15.39 38.69
N ALA A 50 -30.96 14.55 38.83
CA ALA A 50 -32.35 14.98 39.01
C ALA A 50 -32.94 14.21 40.21
N THR A 51 -33.46 14.99 41.14
CA THR A 51 -34.12 14.64 42.40
C THR A 51 -35.45 13.91 42.19
N ASP A 52 -35.70 12.81 42.92
CA ASP A 52 -36.94 12.66 43.70
C ASP A 52 -36.80 11.55 44.76
N SER A 53 -37.65 11.66 45.75
CA SER A 53 -37.68 11.10 47.10
C SER A 53 -38.75 10.00 47.24
N GLY A 54 -38.62 9.15 48.26
CA GLY A 54 -39.65 8.19 48.72
C GLY A 54 -39.10 6.76 48.84
N SER A 55 -38.61 6.32 50.00
CA SER A 55 -39.35 5.79 51.18
C SER A 55 -39.80 4.33 51.01
N SER A 56 -39.24 3.47 51.89
CA SER A 56 -39.83 2.25 52.48
C SER A 56 -40.19 1.10 51.51
N SER A 57 -40.11 -0.19 51.83
CA SER A 57 -39.67 -1.00 52.96
C SER A 57 -39.84 -2.46 52.49
N ASP A 58 -39.07 -3.36 53.09
CA ASP A 58 -39.48 -4.74 53.39
C ASP A 58 -39.52 -5.86 52.32
N ILE A 59 -38.85 -6.94 52.73
CA ILE A 59 -39.19 -8.36 52.63
C ILE A 59 -38.60 -9.19 51.48
N ALA A 60 -37.70 -10.07 51.95
CA ALA A 60 -37.27 -11.37 51.45
C ALA A 60 -38.19 -12.07 50.43
N GLY A 61 -37.58 -12.63 49.38
CA GLY A 61 -38.27 -13.55 48.50
C GLY A 61 -37.48 -14.03 47.29
N ASN A 62 -36.71 -15.10 47.52
CA ASN A 62 -36.47 -16.19 46.57
C ASN A 62 -35.54 -15.97 45.35
N LEU A 63 -34.65 -16.95 45.19
CA LEU A 63 -33.75 -17.13 44.07
C LEU A 63 -34.49 -17.69 42.85
N THR A 64 -33.84 -17.54 41.70
CA THR A 64 -34.09 -18.16 40.39
C THR A 64 -35.24 -17.55 39.59
N ASP A 65 -34.93 -16.54 38.76
CA ASP A 65 -35.20 -16.50 37.31
C ASP A 65 -35.09 -15.05 36.78
N ALA A 66 -33.88 -14.56 36.43
CA ALA A 66 -33.70 -13.19 35.88
C ALA A 66 -32.34 -12.93 35.19
N THR A 67 -31.68 -13.92 34.57
CA THR A 67 -30.33 -13.74 34.00
C THR A 67 -30.27 -13.62 32.48
N GLU A 68 -31.36 -13.86 31.75
CA GLU A 68 -31.34 -13.82 30.28
C GLU A 68 -31.75 -12.46 29.70
N GLU A 69 -32.68 -11.75 30.35
CA GLU A 69 -33.17 -10.45 29.85
C GLU A 69 -32.12 -9.33 30.00
N SER A 70 -31.30 -9.35 31.04
CA SER A 70 -30.24 -8.34 31.29
C SER A 70 -29.07 -8.42 30.30
N LEU A 71 -28.79 -9.61 29.73
CA LEU A 71 -27.73 -9.80 28.73
C LEU A 71 -28.22 -9.45 27.32
N LEU A 72 -29.48 -9.74 27.01
CA LEU A 72 -30.11 -9.34 25.76
C LEU A 72 -30.31 -7.81 25.69
N ASP A 73 -30.60 -7.14 26.81
CA ASP A 73 -30.65 -5.67 26.86
C ASP A 73 -29.28 -5.00 26.71
N ARG A 74 -28.21 -5.68 27.13
CA ARG A 74 -26.83 -5.23 26.90
C ARG A 74 -26.39 -5.46 25.44
N LEU A 75 -26.85 -6.53 24.79
CA LEU A 75 -26.61 -6.78 23.36
C LEU A 75 -27.44 -5.87 22.45
N SER A 76 -28.69 -5.56 22.83
CA SER A 76 -29.58 -4.66 22.09
C SER A 76 -29.08 -3.21 22.14
N SER A 77 -28.56 -2.77 23.29
CA SER A 77 -27.94 -1.44 23.46
C SER A 77 -26.59 -1.29 22.72
N LEU A 78 -25.81 -2.37 22.59
CA LEU A 78 -24.62 -2.42 21.74
C LEU A 78 -24.96 -2.41 20.23
N THR A 79 -26.06 -3.02 19.82
CA THR A 79 -26.51 -3.05 18.41
C THR A 79 -27.10 -1.70 17.97
N GLY A 80 -27.79 -0.99 18.87
CA GLY A 80 -28.41 0.32 18.59
C GLY A 80 -27.42 1.48 18.40
N SER A 81 -26.24 1.41 19.02
CA SER A 81 -25.18 2.43 18.92
C SER A 81 -24.34 2.28 17.65
N ALA A 82 -24.03 1.04 17.23
CA ALA A 82 -23.33 0.76 15.97
C ALA A 82 -24.16 1.16 14.73
N PHE A 83 -25.48 0.99 14.77
CA PHE A 83 -26.37 1.35 13.66
C PHE A 83 -26.53 2.87 13.48
N ARG A 84 -26.48 3.66 14.57
CA ARG A 84 -26.52 5.14 14.49
C ARG A 84 -25.17 5.76 14.12
N LEU A 85 -24.05 5.09 14.40
CA LEU A 85 -22.73 5.47 13.90
C LEU A 85 -22.61 5.26 12.38
N ALA A 86 -23.26 4.22 11.85
CA ALA A 86 -23.31 3.93 10.41
C ALA A 86 -24.13 4.95 9.60
N GLN A 87 -25.13 5.61 10.19
CA GLN A 87 -26.03 6.52 9.48
C GLN A 87 -25.54 7.98 9.38
N ARG A 88 -24.48 8.39 10.11
CA ARG A 88 -24.13 9.82 10.20
C ARG A 88 -22.78 10.25 9.60
N THR A 89 -21.96 9.36 9.04
CA THR A 89 -20.64 9.75 8.51
C THR A 89 -20.16 8.86 7.34
N THR A 90 -20.58 9.16 6.13
CA THR A 90 -20.22 8.39 4.92
C THR A 90 -18.75 8.52 4.48
N GLU A 91 -18.00 9.52 4.97
CA GLU A 91 -16.62 9.79 4.52
C GLU A 91 -15.54 9.50 5.57
N THR A 92 -15.79 9.78 6.86
CA THR A 92 -14.78 9.57 7.92
C THR A 92 -14.72 8.11 8.37
N SER A 93 -15.85 7.39 8.35
CA SER A 93 -15.91 5.94 8.64
C SER A 93 -15.15 5.11 7.60
N ARG A 94 -15.24 5.46 6.31
CA ARG A 94 -14.53 4.77 5.22
C ARG A 94 -13.02 4.98 5.31
N LYS A 95 -12.58 6.19 5.66
CA LYS A 95 -11.15 6.49 5.90
C LYS A 95 -10.62 5.75 7.12
N ALA A 96 -11.37 5.72 8.22
CA ALA A 96 -11.01 4.94 9.41
C ALA A 96 -10.94 3.43 9.11
N ALA A 97 -11.91 2.88 8.37
CA ALA A 97 -11.89 1.49 7.92
C ALA A 97 -10.69 1.19 7.01
N GLN A 98 -10.38 2.09 6.06
CA GLN A 98 -9.22 1.94 5.18
C GLN A 98 -7.90 1.95 5.95
N VAL A 99 -7.75 2.84 6.94
CA VAL A 99 -6.55 2.91 7.78
C VAL A 99 -6.39 1.64 8.60
N LEU A 100 -7.49 1.08 9.12
CA LEU A 100 -7.47 -0.17 9.88
C LEU A 100 -7.15 -1.39 9.01
N ILE A 101 -7.65 -1.45 7.78
CA ILE A 101 -7.31 -2.52 6.83
C ILE A 101 -5.82 -2.44 6.46
N ASN A 102 -5.33 -1.24 6.11
CA ASN A 102 -3.93 -1.02 5.78
C ASN A 102 -2.99 -1.38 6.94
N SER A 103 -3.40 -1.13 8.19
CA SER A 103 -2.59 -1.48 9.35
C SER A 103 -2.53 -3.00 9.58
N GLN A 104 -3.65 -3.72 9.37
CA GLN A 104 -3.63 -5.19 9.42
C GLN A 104 -2.75 -5.79 8.32
N ASP A 105 -2.87 -5.28 7.09
CA ASP A 105 -2.05 -5.77 5.98
C ASP A 105 -0.57 -5.47 6.21
N LYS A 106 -0.24 -4.31 6.79
CA LYS A 106 1.12 -3.99 7.22
C LYS A 106 1.64 -4.99 8.25
N LEU A 107 0.85 -5.34 9.27
CA LEU A 107 1.24 -6.33 10.28
C LEU A 107 1.46 -7.72 9.68
N ARG A 108 0.59 -8.15 8.75
CA ARG A 108 0.78 -9.41 8.01
C ARG A 108 2.08 -9.41 7.21
N MET A 109 2.37 -8.32 6.52
CA MET A 109 3.62 -8.17 5.76
C MET A 109 4.85 -8.14 6.65
N MET A 110 4.75 -7.53 7.84
CA MET A 110 5.81 -7.52 8.84
C MET A 110 6.06 -8.91 9.41
N LEU A 111 5.00 -9.67 9.73
CA LEU A 111 5.12 -11.04 10.20
C LEU A 111 5.74 -11.95 9.13
N ALA A 112 5.25 -11.89 7.89
CA ALA A 112 5.82 -12.65 6.77
C ALA A 112 7.27 -12.26 6.46
N ALA A 113 7.64 -10.99 6.65
CA ALA A 113 9.03 -10.55 6.55
C ALA A 113 9.88 -11.13 7.69
N GLY A 114 9.38 -11.09 8.94
CA GLY A 114 10.02 -11.66 10.11
C GLY A 114 10.27 -13.16 9.98
N ASP A 115 9.26 -13.92 9.56
CA ASP A 115 9.37 -15.36 9.30
C ASP A 115 10.43 -15.64 8.22
N SER A 116 10.40 -14.89 7.13
CA SER A 116 11.43 -15.08 6.10
C SER A 116 12.83 -14.68 6.54
N LEU A 117 12.98 -13.77 7.51
CA LEU A 117 14.28 -13.41 8.06
C LEU A 117 14.82 -14.53 8.94
N ARG A 118 13.93 -15.16 9.72
CA ARG A 118 14.21 -16.37 10.50
C ARG A 118 14.66 -17.52 9.61
N ASP A 119 13.92 -17.80 8.53
CA ASP A 119 14.28 -18.83 7.55
C ASP A 119 15.68 -18.57 6.96
N ILE A 120 15.94 -17.33 6.55
CA ILE A 120 17.23 -16.91 5.99
C ILE A 120 18.37 -17.08 7.01
N ARG A 121 18.13 -16.72 8.27
CA ARG A 121 19.08 -16.91 9.37
C ARG A 121 19.39 -18.39 9.61
N GLU A 122 18.36 -19.24 9.63
CA GLU A 122 18.49 -20.68 9.85
C GLU A 122 19.20 -21.37 8.68
N VAL A 123 18.89 -20.99 7.44
CA VAL A 123 19.59 -21.46 6.23
C VAL A 123 21.07 -21.07 6.25
N ALA A 124 21.40 -19.92 6.85
CA ALA A 124 22.78 -19.48 7.05
C ALA A 124 23.49 -20.21 8.21
N GLY A 125 22.80 -21.09 8.94
CA GLY A 125 23.34 -21.79 10.10
C GLY A 125 23.61 -20.89 11.30
N LEU A 126 22.96 -19.73 11.39
CA LEU A 126 23.17 -18.76 12.46
C LEU A 126 22.06 -18.87 13.52
N THR A 127 22.46 -18.84 14.78
CA THR A 127 21.53 -18.60 15.90
C THR A 127 21.17 -17.12 15.99
N LEU A 128 20.09 -16.82 16.72
CA LEU A 128 19.66 -15.43 16.96
C LEU A 128 20.76 -14.62 17.67
N SER A 129 21.46 -15.25 18.62
CA SER A 129 22.59 -14.65 19.32
C SER A 129 23.79 -14.37 18.41
N GLU A 130 24.17 -15.33 17.57
CA GLU A 130 25.31 -15.16 16.65
C GLU A 130 25.02 -14.09 15.60
N MET A 131 23.79 -14.04 15.07
CA MET A 131 23.39 -12.97 14.16
C MET A 131 23.36 -11.61 14.86
N SER A 132 22.83 -11.52 16.07
CA SER A 132 22.82 -10.29 16.86
C SER A 132 24.24 -9.78 17.14
N GLU A 133 25.18 -10.68 17.41
CA GLU A 133 26.60 -10.37 17.64
C GLU A 133 27.28 -9.92 16.34
N ALA A 134 27.07 -10.63 15.24
CA ALA A 134 27.60 -10.28 13.93
C ALA A 134 27.10 -8.91 13.42
N LEU A 135 25.88 -8.52 13.79
CA LEU A 135 25.30 -7.21 13.48
C LEU A 135 25.69 -6.11 14.47
N ASN A 136 26.41 -6.46 15.55
CA ASN A 136 26.79 -5.58 16.65
C ASN A 136 25.58 -4.82 17.25
N LEU A 137 24.51 -5.57 17.54
CA LEU A 137 23.29 -5.00 18.14
C LEU A 137 23.47 -4.74 19.64
N ARG A 138 23.01 -3.57 20.08
CA ARG A 138 22.97 -3.21 21.51
C ARG A 138 21.90 -3.97 22.28
N ASP A 139 20.72 -4.11 21.67
CA ASP A 139 19.56 -4.84 22.20
C ASP A 139 19.49 -6.21 21.52
N LYS A 140 19.81 -7.27 22.25
CA LYS A 140 19.83 -8.65 21.74
C LYS A 140 18.42 -9.20 21.46
N ASP A 141 17.40 -8.62 22.09
CA ASP A 141 16.00 -9.04 21.90
C ASP A 141 15.35 -8.33 20.71
N MET A 142 15.99 -7.29 20.17
CA MET A 142 15.50 -6.55 19.01
C MET A 142 15.29 -7.45 17.80
N LEU A 143 16.24 -8.34 17.52
CA LEU A 143 16.15 -9.26 16.39
C LEU A 143 15.02 -10.28 16.57
N ALA A 144 14.79 -10.77 17.79
CA ALA A 144 13.67 -11.64 18.11
C ALA A 144 12.32 -10.94 17.90
N ALA A 145 12.22 -9.67 18.29
CA ALA A 145 11.03 -8.86 18.04
C ALA A 145 10.79 -8.61 16.54
N VAL A 146 11.85 -8.47 15.73
CA VAL A 146 11.72 -8.37 14.27
C VAL A 146 11.26 -9.69 13.66
N GLU A 147 11.86 -10.82 14.04
CA GLU A 147 11.48 -12.16 13.55
C GLU A 147 10.03 -12.54 13.91
N ASN A 148 9.48 -11.96 14.98
CA ASN A 148 8.08 -12.11 15.37
C ASN A 148 7.14 -11.04 14.76
N GLY A 149 7.67 -10.13 13.93
CA GLY A 149 6.90 -9.07 13.27
C GLY A 149 6.42 -7.94 14.18
N THR A 150 6.98 -7.78 15.38
CA THR A 150 6.58 -6.73 16.35
C THR A 150 7.44 -5.48 16.25
N LYS A 151 8.69 -5.59 15.81
CA LYS A 151 9.59 -4.46 15.51
C LYS A 151 9.93 -4.40 14.01
N THR A 152 10.19 -3.19 13.51
CA THR A 152 10.68 -2.95 12.15
C THR A 152 12.21 -2.89 12.11
N LEU A 153 12.81 -3.24 10.98
CA LEU A 153 14.24 -3.00 10.75
C LEU A 153 14.50 -1.55 10.29
N SER A 154 15.59 -0.96 10.76
CA SER A 154 16.12 0.28 10.17
C SER A 154 16.76 -0.02 8.82
N PHE A 155 16.83 0.99 7.93
CA PHE A 155 17.44 0.81 6.62
C PHE A 155 18.91 0.37 6.71
N GLU A 156 19.66 0.96 7.64
CA GLU A 156 21.04 0.56 7.92
C GLU A 156 21.13 -0.92 8.35
N LEU A 157 20.23 -1.38 9.22
CA LEU A 157 20.25 -2.76 9.68
C LEU A 157 19.90 -3.74 8.54
N ILE A 158 19.01 -3.34 7.62
CA ILE A 158 18.74 -4.09 6.39
C ILE A 158 20.01 -4.21 5.54
N LEU A 159 20.79 -3.14 5.39
CA LEU A 159 22.06 -3.19 4.65
C LEU A 159 23.09 -4.10 5.33
N ARG A 160 23.22 -4.04 6.67
CA ARG A 160 24.10 -4.94 7.43
C ARG A 160 23.67 -6.41 7.30
N LEU A 161 22.37 -6.68 7.40
CA LEU A 161 21.80 -8.02 7.19
C LEU A 161 22.04 -8.54 5.77
N ALA A 162 21.89 -7.69 4.76
CA ALA A 162 22.18 -8.04 3.37
C ALA A 162 23.65 -8.43 3.20
N ALA A 163 24.57 -7.69 3.80
CA ALA A 163 26.00 -8.01 3.77
C ALA A 163 26.35 -9.31 4.51
N LEU A 164 25.64 -9.61 5.61
CA LEU A 164 25.88 -10.79 6.42
C LEU A 164 25.35 -12.07 5.76
N VAL A 165 24.08 -12.04 5.33
CA VAL A 165 23.35 -13.27 4.94
C VAL A 165 23.05 -13.34 3.44
N ALA A 166 22.80 -12.22 2.77
CA ALA A 166 22.40 -12.20 1.37
C ALA A 166 23.61 -12.21 0.40
N ARG A 167 24.60 -13.08 0.64
CA ARG A 167 25.85 -13.14 -0.13
C ARG A 167 25.65 -13.34 -1.64
N ASN A 168 24.65 -14.12 -2.01
CA ASN A 168 24.37 -14.43 -3.42
C ASN A 168 23.44 -13.41 -4.08
N ASP A 169 22.64 -12.65 -3.32
CA ASP A 169 21.67 -11.72 -3.91
C ASP A 169 21.22 -10.60 -2.95
N PRO A 170 22.07 -9.59 -2.70
CA PRO A 170 21.79 -8.54 -1.72
C PRO A 170 20.73 -7.53 -2.19
N VAL A 171 20.57 -7.33 -3.50
CA VAL A 171 19.69 -6.28 -4.04
C VAL A 171 18.21 -6.58 -3.80
N PRO A 172 17.67 -7.75 -4.19
CA PRO A 172 16.28 -8.10 -3.92
C PRO A 172 15.98 -8.21 -2.43
N PHE A 173 16.96 -8.62 -1.61
CA PHE A 173 16.86 -8.61 -0.16
C PHE A 173 16.58 -7.19 0.35
N ILE A 174 17.44 -6.22 0.01
CA ILE A 174 17.30 -4.83 0.45
C ILE A 174 15.96 -4.25 -0.02
N MET A 175 15.59 -4.48 -1.28
CA MET A 175 14.33 -3.97 -1.84
C MET A 175 13.10 -4.53 -1.11
N ARG A 176 13.05 -5.85 -0.87
CA ARG A 176 11.93 -6.51 -0.20
C ARG A 176 11.75 -6.00 1.23
N TYR A 177 12.82 -5.98 2.01
CA TYR A 177 12.74 -5.58 3.42
C TYR A 177 12.54 -4.08 3.60
N THR A 178 13.09 -3.25 2.71
CA THR A 178 12.81 -1.81 2.71
C THR A 178 11.33 -1.55 2.43
N ARG A 179 10.75 -2.22 1.42
CA ARG A 179 9.32 -2.09 1.11
C ARG A 179 8.41 -2.49 2.28
N ASN A 180 8.74 -3.59 2.97
CA ASN A 180 7.89 -4.13 4.03
C ASN A 180 8.01 -3.36 5.36
N TYR A 181 9.22 -2.95 5.74
CA TYR A 181 9.47 -2.27 7.02
C TYR A 181 9.44 -0.75 6.93
N ASN A 182 9.89 -0.16 5.81
CA ASN A 182 9.98 1.28 5.64
C ASN A 182 9.45 1.74 4.26
N PRO A 183 8.12 1.85 4.11
CA PRO A 183 7.51 2.22 2.84
C PRO A 183 7.88 3.64 2.38
N GLU A 184 8.18 4.55 3.30
CA GLU A 184 8.60 5.92 2.98
C GLU A 184 9.99 5.94 2.34
N VAL A 185 10.96 5.21 2.92
CA VAL A 185 12.29 5.03 2.34
C VAL A 185 12.19 4.31 0.99
N TRP A 186 11.30 3.32 0.86
CA TRP A 186 11.05 2.68 -0.42
C TRP A 186 10.54 3.64 -1.49
N GLN A 187 9.61 4.55 -1.17
CA GLN A 187 9.13 5.57 -2.11
C GLN A 187 10.29 6.47 -2.57
N LEU A 188 11.13 6.94 -1.64
CA LEU A 188 12.29 7.76 -1.97
C LEU A 188 13.27 7.02 -2.91
N LEU A 189 13.60 5.77 -2.60
CA LEU A 189 14.46 4.94 -3.45
C LEU A 189 13.83 4.68 -4.83
N HIS A 190 12.52 4.46 -4.86
CA HIS A 190 11.78 4.24 -6.10
C HIS A 190 11.79 5.48 -6.98
N ASP A 191 11.59 6.67 -6.40
CA ASP A 191 11.65 7.95 -7.09
C ASP A 191 13.06 8.24 -7.62
N TRP A 192 14.10 7.78 -6.91
CA TRP A 192 15.49 7.78 -7.40
C TRP A 192 15.78 6.71 -8.46
N GLY A 193 14.80 5.90 -8.84
CA GLY A 193 14.91 4.95 -9.95
C GLY A 193 15.42 3.56 -9.57
N ILE A 194 15.66 3.28 -8.28
CA ILE A 194 16.17 1.96 -7.83
C ILE A 194 15.17 0.83 -8.15
N GLY A 195 13.87 1.13 -8.22
CA GLY A 195 12.86 0.18 -8.66
C GLY A 195 13.00 -0.29 -10.12
N ARG A 196 13.71 0.47 -10.97
CA ARG A 196 13.92 0.15 -12.39
C ARG A 196 15.26 -0.55 -12.65
N LEU A 197 16.18 -0.50 -11.69
CA LEU A 197 17.52 -1.09 -11.83
C LEU A 197 17.49 -2.58 -12.21
N PRO A 198 16.66 -3.45 -11.59
CA PRO A 198 16.65 -4.86 -11.96
C PRO A 198 16.31 -5.08 -13.44
N LEU A 199 15.31 -4.34 -13.95
CA LEU A 199 14.92 -4.41 -15.35
C LEU A 199 16.01 -3.90 -16.29
N GLN A 200 16.75 -2.86 -15.88
CA GLN A 200 17.89 -2.36 -16.65
C GLN A 200 19.02 -3.40 -16.69
N PHE A 201 19.34 -4.02 -15.56
CA PHE A 201 20.33 -5.09 -15.49
C PHE A 201 19.95 -6.31 -16.34
N GLU A 202 18.67 -6.71 -16.34
CA GLU A 202 18.19 -7.79 -17.22
C GLU A 202 18.37 -7.44 -18.70
N ARG A 203 18.01 -6.20 -19.09
CA ARG A 203 18.20 -5.71 -20.47
C ARG A 203 19.67 -5.71 -20.87
N GLU A 204 20.56 -5.20 -20.02
CA GLU A 204 22.01 -5.23 -20.24
C GLU A 204 22.54 -6.66 -20.36
N ARG A 205 22.06 -7.57 -19.49
CA ARG A 205 22.44 -8.99 -19.54
C ARG A 205 22.05 -9.65 -20.86
N GLN A 206 20.92 -9.28 -21.47
CA GLN A 206 20.53 -9.79 -22.78
C GLN A 206 21.54 -9.40 -23.87
N PHE A 207 22.00 -8.14 -23.90
CA PHE A 207 23.04 -7.69 -24.84
C PHE A 207 24.36 -8.44 -24.63
N ILE A 208 24.79 -8.57 -23.37
CA ILE A 208 26.00 -9.33 -23.04
C ILE A 208 25.87 -10.79 -23.46
N ASN A 209 24.69 -11.38 -23.32
CA ASN A 209 24.47 -12.77 -23.70
C ASN A 209 24.58 -12.99 -25.22
N ILE A 210 24.09 -12.04 -26.03
CA ILE A 210 24.28 -12.07 -27.49
C ILE A 210 25.77 -12.10 -27.83
N PHE A 211 26.56 -11.21 -27.21
CA PHE A 211 28.01 -11.25 -27.42
C PHE A 211 28.61 -12.59 -26.95
N ARG A 212 28.22 -13.07 -25.76
CA ARG A 212 28.78 -14.29 -25.17
C ARG A 212 28.43 -15.57 -25.92
N SER A 213 27.33 -15.62 -26.65
CA SER A 213 26.92 -16.81 -27.40
C SER A 213 27.68 -17.00 -28.72
N HIS A 214 28.46 -16.01 -29.16
CA HIS A 214 29.17 -16.04 -30.43
C HIS A 214 30.68 -16.12 -30.19
N ASP A 215 31.24 -17.33 -30.17
CA ASP A 215 32.68 -17.54 -29.97
C ASP A 215 33.53 -16.89 -31.06
N ALA A 216 33.02 -16.80 -32.29
CA ALA A 216 33.68 -16.08 -33.38
C ALA A 216 34.01 -14.63 -33.01
N ALA A 217 33.17 -13.96 -32.21
CA ALA A 217 33.41 -12.58 -31.77
C ALA A 217 34.61 -12.46 -30.82
N ARG A 218 35.03 -13.55 -30.16
CA ARG A 218 36.20 -13.60 -29.27
C ARG A 218 37.52 -13.85 -30.00
N GLU A 219 37.45 -14.39 -31.21
CA GLU A 219 38.62 -14.71 -32.05
C GLU A 219 38.98 -13.57 -33.01
N LEU A 220 38.19 -12.49 -33.04
CA LEU A 220 38.44 -11.32 -33.88
C LEU A 220 39.74 -10.60 -33.46
N SER A 221 40.45 -10.07 -34.45
CA SER A 221 41.51 -9.08 -34.19
C SER A 221 40.91 -7.79 -33.66
N ASP A 222 41.71 -6.97 -32.97
CA ASP A 222 41.28 -5.68 -32.41
C ASP A 222 40.62 -4.78 -33.46
N GLU A 223 41.21 -4.70 -34.67
CA GLU A 223 40.64 -3.95 -35.79
C GLU A 223 39.31 -4.52 -36.29
N GLY A 224 39.18 -5.85 -36.28
CA GLY A 224 37.93 -6.52 -36.63
C GLY A 224 36.84 -6.22 -35.61
N PHE A 225 37.19 -6.30 -34.33
CA PHE A 225 36.28 -6.04 -33.23
C PHE A 225 35.77 -4.59 -33.25
N GLU A 226 36.64 -3.62 -33.50
CA GLU A 226 36.26 -2.21 -33.66
C GLU A 226 35.26 -2.00 -34.79
N LYS A 227 35.42 -2.67 -35.94
CA LYS A 227 34.46 -2.59 -37.06
C LYS A 227 33.09 -3.15 -36.67
N VAL A 228 33.06 -4.30 -35.99
CA VAL A 228 31.82 -4.90 -35.48
C VAL A 228 31.16 -3.98 -34.45
N LEU A 229 31.94 -3.38 -33.57
CA LEU A 229 31.44 -2.45 -32.56
C LEU A 229 30.84 -1.20 -33.18
N ALA A 230 31.51 -0.59 -34.16
CA ALA A 230 31.01 0.57 -34.90
C ALA A 230 29.69 0.24 -35.63
N PHE A 231 29.65 -0.91 -36.32
CA PHE A 231 28.43 -1.37 -36.99
C PHE A 231 27.28 -1.60 -35.98
N THR A 232 27.58 -2.20 -34.83
CA THR A 232 26.59 -2.48 -33.79
C THR A 232 26.03 -1.19 -33.19
N ARG A 233 26.87 -0.17 -32.94
CA ARG A 233 26.43 1.16 -32.48
C ARG A 233 25.44 1.79 -33.47
N GLN A 234 25.80 1.84 -34.74
CA GLN A 234 24.94 2.42 -35.77
C GLN A 234 23.61 1.67 -35.92
N SER A 235 23.68 0.33 -35.92
CA SER A 235 22.49 -0.53 -36.02
C SER A 235 21.59 -0.36 -34.80
N PHE A 236 22.16 -0.18 -33.62
CA PHE A 236 21.43 0.05 -32.39
C PHE A 236 20.73 1.41 -32.39
N GLU A 237 21.41 2.49 -32.77
CA GLU A 237 20.82 3.83 -32.90
C GLU A 237 19.66 3.84 -33.90
N MET A 238 19.85 3.21 -35.06
CA MET A 238 18.80 3.07 -36.07
C MET A 238 17.60 2.29 -35.53
N SER A 239 17.85 1.19 -34.82
CA SER A 239 16.79 0.39 -34.19
C SER A 239 16.02 1.20 -33.14
N LEU A 240 16.72 1.99 -32.31
CA LEU A 240 16.09 2.86 -31.33
C LEU A 240 15.18 3.90 -31.98
N HIS A 241 15.63 4.51 -33.08
CA HIS A 241 14.81 5.48 -33.82
C HIS A 241 13.50 4.84 -34.31
N PHE A 242 13.58 3.68 -34.97
CA PHE A 242 12.40 2.99 -35.50
C PHE A 242 11.44 2.52 -34.39
N ILE A 243 11.96 1.95 -33.31
CA ILE A 243 11.12 1.50 -32.19
C ILE A 243 10.47 2.69 -31.48
N ALA A 244 11.19 3.80 -31.30
CA ALA A 244 10.62 5.01 -30.69
C ALA A 244 9.48 5.61 -31.54
N GLU A 245 9.60 5.56 -32.86
CA GLU A 245 8.53 5.98 -33.78
C GLU A 245 7.31 5.06 -33.68
N GLN A 246 7.52 3.73 -33.70
CA GLN A 246 6.45 2.74 -33.52
C GLN A 246 5.74 2.85 -32.17
N GLU A 247 6.49 3.10 -31.08
CA GLU A 247 5.90 3.30 -29.75
C GLU A 247 5.01 4.54 -29.70
N LYS A 248 5.37 5.62 -30.40
CA LYS A 248 4.54 6.82 -30.51
C LYS A 248 3.25 6.53 -31.29
N GLU A 249 3.38 5.93 -32.48
CA GLU A 249 2.21 5.59 -33.31
C GLU A 249 1.23 4.67 -32.56
N THR A 250 1.74 3.68 -31.85
CA THR A 250 0.90 2.75 -31.07
C THR A 250 0.26 3.42 -29.86
N GLN A 251 0.92 4.40 -29.22
CA GLN A 251 0.32 5.21 -28.16
C GLN A 251 -0.82 6.09 -28.71
N GLU A 252 -0.61 6.78 -29.83
CA GLU A 252 -1.63 7.60 -30.49
C GLU A 252 -2.85 6.77 -30.91
N LEU A 253 -2.63 5.58 -31.46
CA LEU A 253 -3.70 4.62 -31.78
C LEU A 253 -4.44 4.16 -30.52
N ARG A 254 -3.75 3.90 -29.41
CA ARG A 254 -4.40 3.53 -28.14
C ARG A 254 -5.24 4.68 -27.57
N GLU A 255 -4.75 5.90 -27.63
CA GLU A 255 -5.47 7.08 -27.13
C GLU A 255 -6.72 7.41 -27.96
N THR A 256 -6.64 7.23 -29.28
CA THR A 256 -7.80 7.41 -30.18
C THR A 256 -8.87 6.34 -29.96
N LEU A 257 -8.47 5.09 -29.67
CA LEU A 257 -9.39 3.99 -29.35
C LEU A 257 -9.97 4.05 -27.93
N ALA A 258 -9.25 4.64 -26.97
CA ALA A 258 -9.67 4.78 -25.58
C ALA A 258 -10.68 5.91 -25.33
N LYS A 259 -10.85 6.85 -26.29
CA LYS A 259 -11.93 7.85 -26.23
C LYS A 259 -13.27 7.16 -26.51
N PRO A 260 -14.25 7.17 -25.58
CA PRO A 260 -15.56 6.60 -25.84
C PRO A 260 -16.22 7.39 -26.97
N ALA A 261 -16.71 6.68 -27.99
CA ALA A 261 -17.40 7.26 -29.13
C ALA A 261 -18.49 8.25 -28.67
N ALA A 262 -18.19 9.54 -28.75
CA ALA A 262 -19.16 10.59 -28.55
C ALA A 262 -20.30 10.38 -29.55
N LYS A 263 -21.50 10.23 -29.00
CA LYS A 263 -22.76 9.89 -29.67
C LYS A 263 -22.87 10.49 -31.07
N LYS A 264 -22.95 9.61 -32.09
CA LYS A 264 -23.36 10.00 -33.44
C LYS A 264 -24.74 10.70 -33.38
N PRO A 265 -24.93 11.84 -34.05
CA PRO A 265 -26.23 12.50 -34.09
C PRO A 265 -27.23 11.62 -34.85
N LYS A 266 -28.41 11.44 -34.27
CA LYS A 266 -29.53 10.71 -34.88
C LYS A 266 -29.98 11.47 -36.12
N THR A 267 -29.70 10.95 -37.31
CA THR A 267 -30.34 11.38 -38.55
C THR A 267 -31.79 10.87 -38.56
N THR A 268 -32.72 11.82 -38.46
CA THR A 268 -34.14 11.63 -38.74
C THR A 268 -34.39 11.58 -40.25
N ALA A 269 -35.45 10.86 -40.63
CA ALA A 269 -36.06 10.74 -41.98
C ALA A 269 -35.43 9.64 -42.88
N LYS A 270 -36.19 8.80 -43.60
CA LYS A 270 -37.62 8.77 -43.93
C LYS A 270 -37.95 7.34 -44.40
N LYS A 271 -39.04 6.75 -43.94
CA LYS A 271 -39.59 5.47 -44.43
C LYS A 271 -40.58 5.77 -45.57
N ALA A 272 -40.25 5.33 -46.77
CA ALA A 272 -41.13 5.02 -47.93
C ALA A 272 -40.15 4.61 -49.06
N ASP A 273 -40.28 3.54 -49.83
CA ASP A 273 -41.48 2.85 -50.27
C ASP A 273 -41.12 1.42 -50.74
N ARG A 274 -42.10 0.53 -50.72
CA ARG A 274 -42.00 -0.87 -51.16
C ARG A 274 -41.81 -0.95 -52.68
N LYS A 275 -40.95 -1.83 -53.18
CA LYS A 275 -41.24 -2.62 -54.40
C LYS A 275 -40.34 -3.85 -54.59
N LYS A 276 -40.99 -5.01 -54.39
CA LYS A 276 -40.97 -6.26 -55.18
C LYS A 276 -39.63 -6.89 -55.60
N ALA A 277 -39.36 -8.08 -55.04
CA ALA A 277 -38.50 -9.10 -55.65
C ALA A 277 -39.03 -9.55 -57.03
N PRO A 278 -38.17 -10.17 -57.84
CA PRO A 278 -38.36 -11.61 -58.04
C PRO A 278 -37.07 -12.44 -57.98
N ALA A 279 -37.29 -13.72 -57.74
CA ALA A 279 -36.31 -14.77 -57.53
C ALA A 279 -35.79 -15.41 -58.83
N SER A 280 -34.56 -15.94 -58.82
CA SER A 280 -34.21 -17.24 -59.43
C SER A 280 -32.70 -17.59 -59.32
N LYS A 281 -32.34 -18.42 -58.32
CA LYS A 281 -31.70 -19.77 -58.39
C LYS A 281 -30.39 -20.02 -59.24
N PRO A 282 -29.69 -21.17 -59.07
CA PRO A 282 -28.41 -21.26 -58.32
C PRO A 282 -27.23 -21.88 -59.11
N ARG A 283 -26.02 -21.93 -58.53
CA ARG A 283 -24.86 -22.83 -58.87
C ARG A 283 -23.67 -22.45 -57.98
N SER A 284 -22.75 -23.27 -57.47
CA SER A 284 -22.54 -24.69 -57.15
C SER A 284 -21.30 -24.69 -56.23
N PRO A 285 -21.13 -25.61 -55.27
CA PRO A 285 -19.92 -25.64 -54.44
C PRO A 285 -18.81 -26.40 -55.17
N ARG A 286 -17.57 -25.91 -55.10
CA ARG A 286 -16.40 -26.69 -55.48
C ARG A 286 -15.47 -26.78 -54.27
N LYS A 287 -15.51 -27.94 -53.60
CA LYS A 287 -14.45 -28.40 -52.69
C LYS A 287 -13.30 -28.95 -53.52
N LYS A 288 -12.07 -28.59 -53.16
CA LYS A 288 -11.02 -29.52 -52.72
C LYS A 288 -9.94 -28.69 -52.03
#